data_AF-A0A2E6XWE7-F1
#
_entry.id   AF-A0A2E6XWE7-F1
#
_cell.length_a   1.000
_cell.length_b   1.000
_cell.length_c   1.000
_cell.angle_alpha   90.00
_cell.angle_beta   90.00
_cell.angle_gamma   90.00
#
_symmetry.space_group_name_H-M   'P 1'
#
loop_
_entity.id
_entity.type
_entity.pdbx_description
1 polymer ?
#
loop_
_entity_poly.entity_id
_entity_poly.type
_entity_poly.pdbx_seq_one_letter_code
_entity_poly.pdbx_strand_id
1 'polypeptide(L)'
;MKYNRSQSFIVLLGFIHFVCWNGSLVDSDTKDKRPDVNFYGTIEDHNKTFKVEDILIGGRYQDIAVYPTISKSKKINTDQKEQVDPKQNKALIDLHEIKSIELKHPDHPTASTIEINKRDYIEIIITSINDTRKDYLIETSRKVTCKEIDKGPKDTKEEVLVERELNMIHIKKMTIKGYKSIKEKDQHKEYGVTTSHNKHQKHEISKDTSNILDQIEKNVKDLSHDNPSTLEQMKSSILTLLKTLREQLQKILNMLQ
;
A
#
# COMPACT_ATOMS: atom_id res chain seq x y z
N MET A 1 37.27 -3.15 -50.66
CA MET A 1 37.00 -2.58 -49.32
C MET A 1 36.24 -3.60 -48.49
N LYS A 2 36.88 -4.21 -47.49
CA LYS A 2 36.25 -5.17 -46.57
C LYS A 2 35.70 -4.40 -45.37
N TYR A 3 34.37 -4.24 -45.28
CA TYR A 3 33.73 -3.66 -44.10
C TYR A 3 33.74 -4.68 -42.96
N ASN A 4 34.41 -4.32 -41.85
CA ASN A 4 34.50 -5.11 -40.63
C ASN A 4 33.13 -5.18 -39.94
N ARG A 5 32.38 -6.27 -40.19
CA ARG A 5 31.08 -6.58 -39.57
C ARG A 5 31.10 -6.71 -38.04
N SER A 6 32.29 -6.71 -37.42
CA SER A 6 32.45 -6.84 -35.96
C SER A 6 32.14 -5.55 -35.18
N GLN A 7 32.33 -4.36 -35.77
CA GLN A 7 32.13 -3.10 -35.04
C GLN A 7 30.66 -2.66 -34.91
N SER A 8 29.77 -3.12 -35.80
CA SER A 8 28.35 -2.74 -35.75
C SER A 8 27.57 -3.40 -34.60
N PHE A 9 28.06 -4.51 -34.03
CA PHE A 9 27.39 -5.21 -32.95
C PHE A 9 27.60 -4.58 -31.56
N ILE A 10 28.74 -3.90 -31.34
CA ILE A 10 29.08 -3.31 -30.04
C ILE A 10 28.29 -2.01 -29.79
N VAL A 11 27.99 -1.25 -30.85
CA VAL A 11 27.23 0.01 -30.72
C VAL A 11 25.75 -0.24 -30.40
N LEU A 12 25.18 -1.36 -30.87
CA LEU A 12 23.77 -1.68 -30.65
C LEU A 12 23.47 -2.16 -29.20
N LEU A 13 24.43 -2.82 -28.55
CA LEU A 13 24.30 -3.31 -27.16
C LEU A 13 24.38 -2.20 -26.10
N GLY A 14 25.06 -1.08 -26.42
CA GLY A 14 25.14 0.09 -25.55
C GLY A 14 23.82 0.87 -25.47
N PHE A 15 23.05 0.92 -26.56
CA PHE A 15 21.81 1.71 -26.61
C PHE A 15 20.66 1.06 -25.84
N ILE A 16 20.59 -0.27 -25.79
CA ILE A 16 19.52 -1.00 -25.08
C ILE A 16 19.63 -0.86 -23.55
N HIS A 17 20.85 -0.63 -23.02
CA HIS A 17 21.04 -0.40 -21.58
C HIS A 17 20.61 1.00 -21.10
N PHE A 18 20.40 1.97 -22.01
CA PHE A 18 20.01 3.32 -21.63
C PHE A 18 18.48 3.52 -21.54
N VAL A 19 17.68 2.64 -22.17
CA VAL A 19 16.21 2.79 -22.25
C VAL A 19 15.45 2.03 -21.15
N CYS A 20 16.15 1.26 -20.31
CA CYS A 20 15.53 0.50 -19.20
C CYS A 20 15.56 1.22 -17.85
N TRP A 21 15.99 2.48 -17.79
CA TRP A 21 15.94 3.29 -16.57
C TRP A 21 14.53 3.89 -16.39
N ASN A 22 13.58 3.07 -15.93
CA ASN A 22 12.33 3.55 -15.32
C ASN A 22 12.51 3.71 -13.80
N GLY A 23 13.58 4.38 -13.39
CA GLY A 23 13.73 4.89 -12.03
C GLY A 23 13.17 6.31 -12.02
N SER A 24 12.14 6.54 -11.23
CA SER A 24 11.61 7.88 -10.92
C SER A 24 12.76 8.88 -10.80
N LEU A 25 12.88 9.80 -11.77
CA LEU A 25 13.84 10.90 -11.72
C LEU A 25 13.45 11.75 -10.51
N VAL A 26 14.30 11.73 -9.48
CA VAL A 26 14.29 12.74 -8.42
C VAL A 26 14.73 14.03 -9.09
N ASP A 27 13.87 15.05 -9.02
CA ASP A 27 14.07 16.34 -9.66
C ASP A 27 15.40 16.97 -9.17
N SER A 28 16.36 17.12 -10.07
CA SER A 28 17.74 17.50 -9.74
C SER A 28 17.91 18.96 -9.33
N ASP A 29 16.86 19.78 -9.47
CA ASP A 29 16.89 21.23 -9.23
C ASP A 29 16.50 21.64 -7.80
N THR A 30 16.15 20.69 -6.94
CA THR A 30 15.90 20.97 -5.52
C THR A 30 17.16 20.74 -4.70
N LYS A 31 17.58 21.73 -3.91
CA LYS A 31 18.68 21.57 -2.93
C LYS A 31 18.38 20.47 -1.89
N ASP A 32 17.11 20.08 -1.76
CA ASP A 32 16.63 19.01 -0.91
C ASP A 32 16.32 17.76 -1.75
N LYS A 33 17.27 16.81 -1.83
CA LYS A 33 17.15 15.55 -2.59
C LYS A 33 16.15 14.55 -1.99
N ARG A 34 15.24 15.00 -1.13
CA ARG A 34 14.26 14.15 -0.46
C ARG A 34 13.15 13.75 -1.46
N PRO A 35 12.56 12.57 -1.29
CA PRO A 35 11.45 12.12 -2.15
C PRO A 35 10.20 12.97 -1.94
N ASP A 36 9.39 13.12 -2.99
CA ASP A 36 8.08 13.80 -2.97
C ASP A 36 7.17 13.31 -1.82
N VAL A 37 7.29 12.04 -1.47
CA VAL A 37 6.58 11.38 -0.37
C VAL A 37 7.60 10.70 0.54
N ASN A 38 7.61 11.08 1.81
CA ASN A 38 8.48 10.52 2.84
C ASN A 38 7.63 9.82 3.90
N PHE A 39 7.73 8.49 4.00
CA PHE A 39 7.10 7.71 5.06
C PHE A 39 7.95 7.70 6.33
N TYR A 40 7.28 7.82 7.48
CA TYR A 40 7.92 7.78 8.80
C TYR A 40 7.21 6.80 9.73
N GLY A 41 7.94 6.33 10.73
CA GLY A 41 7.45 5.26 11.59
C GLY A 41 8.47 4.76 12.59
N THR A 42 8.41 3.45 12.86
CA THR A 42 9.34 2.75 13.74
C THR A 42 9.79 1.45 13.12
N ILE A 43 11.08 1.15 13.25
CA ILE A 43 11.66 -0.15 12.89
C ILE A 43 12.10 -0.82 14.19
N GLU A 44 11.71 -2.08 14.34
CA GLU A 44 12.19 -3.01 15.34
C GLU A 44 13.09 -4.03 14.65
N ASP A 45 14.38 -3.98 14.97
CA ASP A 45 15.35 -5.02 14.61
C ASP A 45 15.46 -6.04 15.76
N HIS A 46 16.44 -6.95 15.70
CA HIS A 46 16.62 -7.95 16.75
C HIS A 46 17.17 -7.42 18.08
N ASN A 47 17.68 -6.19 18.10
CA ASN A 47 18.40 -5.59 19.22
C ASN A 47 17.65 -4.41 19.83
N LYS A 48 16.97 -3.60 19.02
CA LYS A 48 16.33 -2.35 19.44
C LYS A 48 15.17 -1.94 18.53
N THR A 49 14.37 -1.02 19.06
CA THR A 49 13.36 -0.28 18.30
C THR A 49 13.80 1.17 18.18
N PHE A 50 13.72 1.74 16.99
CA PHE A 50 14.06 3.13 16.74
C PHE A 50 13.07 3.79 15.79
N LYS A 51 12.98 5.12 15.87
CA LYS A 51 12.13 5.94 15.00
C LYS A 51 12.88 6.22 13.72
N VAL A 52 12.16 6.22 12.61
CA VAL A 52 12.74 6.44 11.29
C VAL A 52 11.88 7.36 10.43
N GLU A 53 12.54 8.05 9.51
CA GLU A 53 11.93 8.70 8.34
C GLU A 53 12.68 8.31 7.06
N ASP A 54 12.21 8.80 5.91
CA ASP A 54 12.73 8.51 4.57
C ASP A 54 12.78 6.99 4.28
N ILE A 55 11.73 6.25 4.65
CA ILE A 55 11.69 4.78 4.45
C ILE A 55 11.66 4.43 2.95
N LEU A 56 12.67 3.71 2.50
CA LEU A 56 12.87 3.22 1.13
C LEU A 56 12.99 1.69 1.14
N ILE A 57 12.10 0.98 0.47
CA ILE A 57 12.11 -0.49 0.43
C ILE A 57 12.43 -0.97 -0.99
N GLY A 58 13.58 -1.62 -1.17
CA GLY A 58 14.03 -2.11 -2.47
C GLY A 58 14.22 -1.03 -3.53
N GLY A 59 14.58 0.19 -3.11
CA GLY A 59 14.70 1.34 -3.99
C GLY A 59 13.37 2.01 -4.34
N ARG A 60 12.29 1.76 -3.57
CA ARG A 60 10.96 2.34 -3.79
C ARG A 60 10.42 3.02 -2.54
N TYR A 61 9.93 4.26 -2.69
CA TYR A 61 9.42 5.07 -1.59
C TYR A 61 7.91 4.93 -1.38
N GLN A 62 7.17 4.40 -2.36
CA GLN A 62 5.69 4.39 -2.34
C GLN A 62 5.11 2.98 -2.26
N ASP A 63 5.82 1.98 -2.77
CA ASP A 63 5.30 0.63 -2.88
C ASP A 63 6.33 -0.42 -2.45
N ILE A 64 5.83 -1.56 -1.99
CA ILE A 64 6.63 -2.75 -1.69
C ILE A 64 6.27 -3.89 -2.65
N ALA A 65 7.31 -4.47 -3.25
CA ALA A 65 7.19 -5.65 -4.09
C ALA A 65 7.13 -6.93 -3.26
N VAL A 66 6.00 -7.63 -3.33
CA VAL A 66 5.77 -8.88 -2.62
C VAL A 66 5.14 -9.93 -3.53
N TYR A 67 5.10 -11.17 -3.05
CA TYR A 67 4.59 -12.32 -3.79
C TYR A 67 3.59 -13.10 -2.92
N PRO A 68 2.58 -13.76 -3.50
CA PRO A 68 1.65 -14.58 -2.73
C PRO A 68 2.38 -15.76 -2.08
N THR A 69 1.96 -16.14 -0.86
CA THR A 69 2.46 -17.36 -0.22
C THR A 69 2.02 -18.61 -0.98
N ILE A 70 2.88 -19.61 -1.05
CA ILE A 70 2.55 -20.92 -1.61
C ILE A 70 1.76 -21.69 -0.54
N SER A 71 0.47 -21.96 -0.79
CA SER A 71 -0.37 -22.71 0.15
C SER A 71 0.22 -24.08 0.47
N LYS A 72 0.50 -24.34 1.76
CA LYS A 72 1.01 -25.61 2.30
C LYS A 72 0.07 -26.81 2.02
N SER A 73 -1.17 -26.57 1.61
CA SER A 73 -2.20 -27.60 1.36
C SER A 73 -2.08 -28.31 0.01
N LYS A 74 -1.33 -27.77 -0.95
CA LYS A 74 -0.89 -28.58 -2.09
C LYS A 74 0.36 -29.33 -1.63
N LYS A 75 0.20 -30.61 -1.28
CA LYS A 75 1.29 -31.58 -1.34
C LYS A 75 1.83 -31.50 -2.77
N ILE A 76 2.85 -30.69 -2.96
CA ILE A 76 3.62 -30.68 -4.19
C ILE A 76 4.29 -32.04 -4.20
N ASN A 77 3.69 -33.00 -4.90
CA ASN A 77 4.40 -34.22 -5.28
C ASN A 77 5.73 -33.74 -5.87
N THR A 78 6.83 -34.28 -5.37
CA THR A 78 8.20 -33.80 -5.60
C THR A 78 8.56 -33.68 -7.08
N ASP A 79 7.78 -34.30 -7.96
CA ASP A 79 7.92 -34.31 -9.42
C ASP A 79 7.07 -33.26 -10.17
N GLN A 80 6.22 -32.51 -9.48
CA GLN A 80 5.46 -31.37 -10.00
C GLN A 80 5.77 -30.10 -9.22
N LYS A 81 7.06 -29.75 -9.13
CA LYS A 81 7.46 -28.33 -9.09
C LYS A 81 7.02 -27.68 -10.41
N GLU A 82 5.70 -27.58 -10.64
CA GLU A 82 5.19 -26.55 -11.53
C GLU A 82 5.74 -25.26 -10.97
N GLN A 83 6.62 -24.74 -11.79
CA GLN A 83 7.54 -23.66 -11.56
C GLN A 83 6.71 -22.39 -11.41
N VAL A 84 6.04 -22.22 -10.26
CA VAL A 84 5.38 -20.98 -9.91
C VAL A 84 6.50 -19.97 -9.76
N ASP A 85 6.83 -19.31 -10.86
CA ASP A 85 7.79 -18.22 -10.86
C ASP A 85 7.13 -17.07 -10.10
N PRO A 86 7.61 -16.72 -8.89
CA PRO A 86 7.03 -15.63 -8.12
C PRO A 86 6.98 -14.34 -8.94
N LYS A 87 7.89 -14.16 -9.91
CA LYS A 87 7.86 -13.01 -10.82
C LYS A 87 6.56 -12.85 -11.60
N GLN A 88 5.85 -13.94 -11.91
CA GLN A 88 4.60 -13.89 -12.65
C GLN A 88 3.44 -13.30 -11.81
N ASN A 89 3.52 -13.41 -10.49
CA ASN A 89 2.49 -12.94 -9.56
C ASN A 89 3.07 -11.93 -8.57
N LYS A 90 3.86 -10.98 -9.07
CA LYS A 90 4.39 -9.87 -8.28
C LYS A 90 3.26 -8.88 -7.96
N ALA A 91 2.98 -8.66 -6.68
CA ALA A 91 2.12 -7.59 -6.22
C ALA A 91 2.98 -6.39 -5.80
N LEU A 92 2.52 -5.18 -6.12
CA LEU A 92 3.05 -3.93 -5.61
C LEU A 92 2.01 -3.39 -4.63
N ILE A 93 2.33 -3.33 -3.35
CA ILE A 93 1.43 -2.84 -2.31
C ILE A 93 1.85 -1.43 -1.93
N ASP A 94 0.90 -0.49 -1.98
CA ASP A 94 1.13 0.91 -1.60
C ASP A 94 1.39 1.02 -0.09
N LEU A 95 2.45 1.72 0.29
CA LEU A 95 2.82 2.00 1.67
C LEU A 95 1.79 2.90 2.37
N HIS A 96 0.97 3.67 1.65
CA HIS A 96 -0.16 4.42 2.22
C HIS A 96 -1.23 3.51 2.84
N GLU A 97 -1.35 2.29 2.34
CA GLU A 97 -2.35 1.31 2.80
C GLU A 97 -1.81 0.39 3.90
N ILE A 98 -0.51 0.47 4.18
CA ILE A 98 0.18 -0.42 5.12
C ILE A 98 0.30 0.25 6.49
N LYS A 99 -0.12 -0.47 7.53
CA LYS A 99 0.10 -0.13 8.94
C LYS A 99 1.37 -0.76 9.48
N SER A 100 1.59 -2.05 9.20
CA SER A 100 2.83 -2.74 9.60
C SER A 100 3.24 -3.84 8.62
N ILE A 101 4.54 -4.12 8.60
CA ILE A 101 5.19 -5.23 7.92
C ILE A 101 5.97 -6.00 8.99
N GLU A 102 5.65 -7.28 9.18
CA GLU A 102 6.19 -8.11 10.26
C GLU A 102 6.79 -9.38 9.68
N LEU A 103 7.94 -9.82 10.20
CA LEU A 103 8.44 -11.16 9.92
C LEU A 103 7.52 -12.18 10.56
N LYS A 104 7.15 -13.22 9.81
CA LYS A 104 6.31 -14.30 10.35
C LYS A 104 7.02 -15.12 11.43
N HIS A 105 8.34 -15.23 11.34
CA HIS A 105 9.20 -15.91 12.32
C HIS A 105 10.30 -14.95 12.80
N PRO A 106 10.00 -13.99 13.68
CA PRO A 106 10.92 -12.90 14.03
C PRO A 106 12.15 -13.37 14.82
N ASP A 107 12.09 -14.49 15.54
CA ASP A 107 13.24 -15.00 16.31
C ASP A 107 14.11 -15.99 15.50
N HIS A 108 13.53 -16.57 14.44
CA HIS A 108 14.21 -17.47 13.52
C HIS A 108 13.84 -17.12 12.06
N PRO A 109 14.31 -15.99 11.51
CA PRO A 109 13.88 -15.51 10.20
C PRO A 109 14.13 -16.50 9.06
N THR A 110 15.18 -17.32 9.19
CA THR A 110 15.56 -18.34 8.21
C THR A 110 14.71 -19.60 8.26
N ALA A 111 13.89 -19.79 9.31
CA ALA A 111 13.02 -20.96 9.44
C ALA A 111 11.92 -21.01 8.36
N SER A 112 11.57 -19.85 7.80
CA SER A 112 10.61 -19.71 6.69
C SER A 112 11.27 -19.40 5.35
N THR A 113 12.58 -19.60 5.21
CA THR A 113 13.24 -19.33 3.93
C THR A 113 12.83 -20.35 2.88
N ILE A 114 12.41 -19.87 1.72
CA ILE A 114 12.07 -20.66 0.54
C ILE A 114 12.97 -20.19 -0.61
N GLU A 115 13.71 -21.12 -1.21
CA GLU A 115 14.51 -20.83 -2.41
C GLU A 115 13.64 -21.03 -3.67
N ILE A 116 13.50 -19.98 -4.48
CA ILE A 116 12.81 -20.03 -5.77
C ILE A 116 13.69 -19.35 -6.83
N ASN A 117 14.02 -20.06 -7.91
CA ASN A 117 14.85 -19.55 -9.00
C ASN A 117 16.21 -18.97 -8.50
N LYS A 118 16.88 -19.67 -7.57
CA LYS A 118 18.16 -19.27 -6.95
C LYS A 118 18.09 -17.96 -6.15
N ARG A 119 16.91 -17.62 -5.63
CA ARG A 119 16.70 -16.48 -4.74
C ARG A 119 15.96 -16.94 -3.50
N ASP A 120 16.37 -16.40 -2.37
CA ASP A 120 15.77 -16.70 -1.08
C ASP A 120 14.65 -15.72 -0.77
N TYR A 121 13.51 -16.27 -0.35
CA TYR A 121 12.33 -15.53 0.08
C TYR A 121 11.98 -15.90 1.50
N ILE A 122 11.41 -14.97 2.25
CA ILE A 122 10.88 -15.20 3.60
C ILE A 122 9.42 -14.75 3.67
N GLU A 123 8.68 -15.37 4.59
CA GLU A 123 7.29 -15.00 4.86
C GLU A 123 7.21 -13.74 5.74
N ILE A 124 6.44 -12.76 5.27
CA ILE A 124 6.07 -11.56 6.00
C ILE A 124 4.55 -11.48 6.15
N ILE A 125 4.10 -10.79 7.18
CA ILE A 125 2.71 -10.45 7.42
C ILE A 125 2.57 -8.95 7.19
N ILE A 126 1.73 -8.57 6.24
CA ILE A 126 1.37 -7.17 6.01
C ILE A 126 0.02 -6.92 6.66
N THR A 127 -0.01 -5.95 7.57
CA THR A 127 -1.24 -5.44 8.18
C THR A 127 -1.59 -4.12 7.52
N SER A 128 -2.75 -4.05 6.90
CA SER A 128 -3.27 -2.81 6.31
C SER A 128 -3.74 -1.80 7.38
N ILE A 129 -3.97 -0.56 6.98
CA ILE A 129 -4.59 0.48 7.83
C ILE A 129 -5.98 0.09 8.35
N ASN A 130 -6.67 -0.82 7.64
CA ASN A 130 -7.98 -1.37 8.03
C ASN A 130 -7.85 -2.66 8.86
N ASP A 131 -6.67 -2.93 9.44
CA ASP A 131 -6.37 -4.10 10.26
C ASP A 131 -6.55 -5.47 9.55
N THR A 132 -6.71 -5.48 8.23
CA THR A 132 -6.66 -6.72 7.44
C THR A 132 -5.21 -7.21 7.37
N ARG A 133 -4.99 -8.46 7.74
CA ARG A 133 -3.68 -9.13 7.75
C ARG A 133 -3.60 -10.14 6.60
N LYS A 134 -2.51 -10.09 5.84
CA LYS A 134 -2.25 -11.03 4.74
C LYS A 134 -0.79 -11.44 4.76
N ASP A 135 -0.55 -12.71 4.50
CA ASP A 135 0.79 -13.28 4.40
C ASP A 135 1.31 -13.13 2.97
N TYR A 136 2.59 -12.77 2.86
CA TYR A 136 3.29 -12.63 1.60
C TYR A 136 4.71 -13.18 1.69
N LEU A 137 5.33 -13.38 0.53
CA LEU A 137 6.75 -13.65 0.38
C LEU A 137 7.48 -12.39 -0.07
N ILE A 138 8.69 -12.20 0.46
CA ILE A 138 9.60 -11.14 0.04
C ILE A 138 11.03 -11.65 -0.04
N GLU A 139 11.82 -11.13 -0.97
CA GLU A 139 13.24 -11.48 -1.11
C GLU A 139 14.01 -11.13 0.17
N THR A 140 14.80 -12.06 0.71
CA THR A 140 15.59 -11.87 1.94
C THR A 140 16.60 -10.74 1.81
N SER A 141 17.18 -10.59 0.62
CA SER A 141 18.16 -9.58 0.24
C SER A 141 17.54 -8.21 -0.04
N ARG A 142 16.22 -8.05 0.11
CA ARG A 142 15.55 -6.77 -0.09
C ARG A 142 16.06 -5.77 0.95
N LYS A 143 16.75 -4.73 0.46
CA LYS A 143 17.26 -3.64 1.28
C LYS A 143 16.13 -2.70 1.73
N VAL A 144 16.25 -2.21 2.95
CA VAL A 144 15.47 -1.12 3.54
C VAL A 144 16.45 -0.03 3.92
N THR A 145 16.31 1.14 3.33
CA THR A 145 17.09 2.33 3.65
C THR A 145 16.19 3.33 4.37
N CYS A 146 16.69 4.00 5.41
CA CYS A 146 15.94 5.00 6.16
C CYS A 146 16.89 5.94 6.92
N LYS A 147 16.36 7.00 7.52
CA LYS A 147 17.06 7.85 8.47
C LYS A 147 16.53 7.62 9.88
N GLU A 148 17.37 7.10 10.76
CA GLU A 148 17.09 7.00 12.19
C GLU A 148 17.04 8.40 12.80
N ILE A 149 15.96 8.68 13.53
CA ILE A 149 15.79 9.93 14.28
C ILE A 149 16.37 9.70 15.67
N ASP A 150 17.62 10.12 15.86
CA ASP A 150 18.26 10.09 17.17
C ASP A 150 18.00 11.40 17.92
N LYS A 151 17.75 11.28 19.21
CA LYS A 151 17.76 12.46 20.08
C LYS A 151 19.24 12.79 20.23
N GLY A 152 19.66 13.95 19.72
CA GLY A 152 21.05 14.39 19.83
C GLY A 152 21.57 14.37 21.29
N PRO A 153 22.82 14.81 21.52
CA PRO A 153 23.36 14.98 22.86
C PRO A 153 22.32 15.64 23.77
N LYS A 154 22.21 15.20 25.03
CA LYS A 154 21.10 15.57 25.96
C LYS A 154 20.85 17.08 26.12
N ASP A 155 21.77 17.92 25.65
CA ASP A 155 21.73 19.38 25.75
C ASP A 155 21.33 20.10 24.45
N THR A 156 21.12 19.39 23.32
CA THR A 156 20.62 19.99 22.08
C THR A 156 19.21 19.49 21.75
N LYS A 157 18.29 20.41 21.46
CA LYS A 157 16.91 20.12 21.00
C LYS A 157 16.86 19.66 19.53
N GLU A 158 18.00 19.48 18.89
CA GLU A 158 18.10 19.14 17.47
C GLU A 158 18.11 17.62 17.30
N GLU A 159 17.19 17.11 16.49
CA GLU A 159 17.16 15.71 16.09
C GLU A 159 18.29 15.47 15.08
N VAL A 160 19.10 14.44 15.32
CA VAL A 160 20.16 14.03 14.39
C VAL A 160 19.63 12.89 13.55
N LEU A 161 19.67 13.07 12.23
CA LEU A 161 19.28 12.05 11.26
C LEU A 161 20.48 11.22 10.85
N VAL A 162 20.45 9.93 11.14
CA VAL A 162 21.52 8.99 10.80
C VAL A 162 21.02 8.00 9.74
N GLU A 163 21.71 7.92 8.61
CA GLU A 163 21.36 6.95 7.56
C GLU A 163 21.57 5.51 8.04
N ARG A 164 20.58 4.67 7.75
CA ARG A 164 20.57 3.24 8.06
C ARG A 164 20.20 2.44 6.84
N GLU A 165 20.95 1.37 6.60
CA GLU A 165 20.64 0.34 5.61
C GLU A 165 20.53 -1.01 6.31
N LEU A 166 19.42 -1.70 6.09
CA LEU A 166 19.10 -2.99 6.67
C LEU A 166 18.59 -3.93 5.58
N ASN A 167 18.72 -5.24 5.79
CA ASN A 167 18.01 -6.22 4.98
C ASN A 167 16.69 -6.58 5.65
N MET A 168 15.66 -6.86 4.86
CA MET A 168 14.32 -7.20 5.36
C MET A 168 14.35 -8.36 6.36
N ILE A 169 15.23 -9.34 6.17
CA ILE A 169 15.40 -10.48 7.08
C ILE A 169 15.84 -10.09 8.51
N HIS A 170 16.41 -8.90 8.70
CA HIS A 170 16.85 -8.40 10.02
C HIS A 170 15.84 -7.47 10.69
N ILE A 171 14.70 -7.19 10.05
CA ILE A 171 13.65 -6.30 10.57
C ILE A 171 12.52 -7.17 11.09
N LYS A 172 12.38 -7.29 12.41
CA LYS A 172 11.27 -8.01 13.04
C LYS A 172 9.93 -7.39 12.68
N LYS A 173 9.86 -6.07 12.77
CA LYS A 173 8.65 -5.30 12.51
C LYS A 173 8.97 -3.89 12.04
N MET A 174 8.31 -3.48 10.98
CA MET A 174 8.24 -2.09 10.54
C MET A 174 6.81 -1.60 10.72
N THR A 175 6.64 -0.46 11.39
CA THR A 175 5.34 0.21 11.53
C THR A 175 5.38 1.54 10.82
N ILE A 176 4.43 1.77 9.91
CA ILE A 176 4.28 3.02 9.18
C ILE A 176 3.25 3.86 9.91
N LYS A 177 3.64 5.05 10.36
CA LYS A 177 2.77 5.95 11.13
C LYS A 177 2.08 6.98 10.25
N GLY A 178 2.72 7.34 9.14
CA GLY A 178 2.21 8.31 8.18
C GLY A 178 3.27 8.68 7.16
N TYR A 179 2.98 9.72 6.38
CA TYR A 179 3.88 10.27 5.38
C TYR A 179 3.91 11.81 5.47
N LYS A 180 4.96 12.40 4.90
CA LYS A 180 5.13 13.85 4.71
C LYS A 180 5.24 14.09 3.20
N SER A 181 4.46 15.01 2.64
CA SER A 181 4.63 15.43 1.23
C SER A 181 5.44 16.72 1.14
N ILE A 182 6.38 16.79 0.19
CA ILE A 182 7.14 18.03 -0.09
C ILE A 182 6.22 19.12 -0.66
N LYS A 183 5.17 18.74 -1.41
CA LYS A 183 4.27 19.67 -2.12
C LYS A 183 3.28 20.40 -1.21
N GLU A 184 3.17 20.01 0.06
CA GLU A 184 2.24 20.62 1.02
C GLU A 184 2.85 21.77 1.84
N LYS A 185 4.13 22.11 1.65
CA LYS A 185 4.76 23.23 2.38
C LYS A 185 4.16 24.61 2.03
N ASP A 186 3.44 24.73 0.92
CA ASP A 186 2.77 25.98 0.51
C ASP A 186 1.27 26.05 0.88
N GLN A 187 0.71 25.02 1.52
CA GLN A 187 -0.68 25.03 1.98
C GLN A 187 -0.82 24.36 3.36
N HIS A 188 -0.63 25.16 4.42
CA HIS A 188 -1.15 25.00 5.79
C HIS A 188 -1.80 23.67 6.24
N LYS A 189 -1.28 23.18 7.39
CA LYS A 189 -1.94 22.48 8.53
C LYS A 189 -1.80 20.95 8.62
N GLU A 190 -1.08 20.54 9.67
CA GLU A 190 -1.55 19.63 10.71
C GLU A 190 -2.36 18.41 10.24
N TYR A 191 -1.66 17.32 9.94
CA TYR A 191 -2.24 15.98 9.81
C TYR A 191 -2.74 15.48 11.19
N GLY A 192 -3.89 16.00 11.60
CA GLY A 192 -4.87 15.17 12.30
C GLY A 192 -5.56 14.29 11.25
N VAL A 193 -5.26 13.00 11.26
CA VAL A 193 -6.08 11.89 10.76
C VAL A 193 -6.82 12.18 9.44
N THR A 194 -6.32 11.63 8.33
CA THR A 194 -7.01 11.56 7.03
C THR A 194 -8.33 10.78 7.15
N THR A 195 -9.40 11.49 7.56
CA THR A 195 -10.80 11.10 7.38
C THR A 195 -11.51 12.07 6.40
N SER A 196 -10.79 12.96 5.72
CA SER A 196 -11.43 14.10 5.04
C SER A 196 -11.72 13.93 3.55
N HIS A 197 -11.06 13.02 2.83
CA HIS A 197 -11.51 12.69 1.46
C HIS A 197 -12.73 11.76 1.44
N ASN A 198 -12.92 10.97 2.51
CA ASN A 198 -14.13 10.17 2.67
C ASN A 198 -15.27 10.96 3.35
N LYS A 199 -14.99 11.99 4.17
CA LYS A 199 -16.06 12.77 4.82
C LYS A 199 -16.88 13.61 3.86
N HIS A 200 -16.31 14.29 2.86
CA HIS A 200 -17.13 15.14 1.99
C HIS A 200 -18.10 14.31 1.11
N GLN A 201 -17.64 13.18 0.57
CA GLN A 201 -18.49 12.26 -0.21
C GLN A 201 -19.41 11.41 0.68
N LYS A 202 -18.96 10.93 1.85
CA LYS A 202 -19.85 10.24 2.82
C LYS A 202 -20.90 11.17 3.41
N HIS A 203 -20.61 12.46 3.57
CA HIS A 203 -21.56 13.45 4.06
C HIS A 203 -22.55 13.87 2.96
N GLU A 204 -22.16 13.87 1.68
CA GLU A 204 -23.09 13.94 0.54
C GLU A 204 -24.00 12.70 0.48
N ILE A 205 -23.43 11.49 0.51
CA ILE A 205 -24.20 10.24 0.48
C ILE A 205 -25.13 10.11 1.70
N SER A 206 -24.66 10.50 2.89
CA SER A 206 -25.48 10.50 4.12
C SER A 206 -26.58 11.56 4.09
N LYS A 207 -26.34 12.73 3.48
CA LYS A 207 -27.33 13.79 3.34
C LYS A 207 -28.38 13.42 2.28
N ASP A 208 -27.97 12.79 1.19
CA ASP A 208 -28.88 12.26 0.17
C ASP A 208 -29.72 11.11 0.73
N THR A 209 -29.13 10.22 1.53
CA THR A 209 -29.88 9.14 2.20
C THR A 209 -30.89 9.69 3.21
N SER A 210 -30.52 10.71 4.00
CA SER A 210 -31.43 11.37 4.94
C SER A 210 -32.57 12.08 4.23
N ASN A 211 -32.29 12.82 3.15
CA ASN A 211 -33.33 13.48 2.34
C ASN A 211 -34.31 12.47 1.71
N ILE A 212 -33.81 11.31 1.26
CA ILE A 212 -34.65 10.23 0.74
C ILE A 212 -35.53 9.66 1.86
N LEU A 213 -34.99 9.44 3.06
CA LEU A 213 -35.76 8.97 4.23
C LEU A 213 -36.82 9.98 4.67
N ASP A 214 -36.53 11.28 4.64
CA ASP A 214 -37.49 12.33 4.99
C ASP A 214 -38.62 12.44 3.93
N GLN A 215 -38.29 12.26 2.65
CA GLN A 215 -39.30 12.17 1.58
C GLN A 215 -40.18 10.93 1.73
N ILE A 216 -39.63 9.80 2.23
CA ILE A 216 -40.41 8.60 2.56
C ILE A 216 -41.38 8.90 3.69
N GLU A 217 -40.90 9.48 4.79
CA GLU A 217 -41.74 9.76 5.95
C GLU A 217 -42.87 10.73 5.60
N LYS A 218 -42.59 11.75 4.78
CA LYS A 218 -43.59 12.70 4.31
C LYS A 218 -44.63 12.07 3.38
N ASN A 219 -44.18 11.28 2.40
CA ASN A 219 -45.08 10.60 1.47
C ASN A 219 -45.92 9.50 2.15
N VAL A 220 -45.42 8.89 3.24
CA VAL A 220 -46.17 7.92 4.05
C VAL A 220 -47.18 8.60 4.97
N LYS A 221 -46.86 9.78 5.52
CA LYS A 221 -47.76 10.55 6.39
C LYS A 221 -48.94 11.19 5.65
N ASP A 222 -48.76 11.56 4.38
CA ASP A 222 -49.80 12.23 3.57
C ASP A 222 -50.80 11.25 2.90
N LEU A 223 -50.74 9.95 3.20
CA LEU A 223 -51.58 8.92 2.58
C LEU A 223 -52.87 8.66 3.37
N SER A 224 -54.01 8.99 2.75
CA SER A 224 -55.35 8.57 3.17
C SER A 224 -55.47 7.03 3.15
N HIS A 225 -56.00 6.46 4.25
CA HIS A 225 -56.00 5.02 4.54
C HIS A 225 -57.06 4.19 3.79
N ASP A 226 -57.85 4.81 2.90
CA ASP A 226 -59.09 4.21 2.41
C ASP A 226 -59.10 3.78 0.92
N ASN A 227 -57.94 3.65 0.26
CA ASN A 227 -57.89 3.23 -1.15
C ASN A 227 -56.87 2.08 -1.44
N PRO A 228 -57.28 0.99 -2.11
CA PRO A 228 -56.37 -0.11 -2.47
C PRO A 228 -55.37 0.27 -3.57
N SER A 229 -55.66 1.29 -4.38
CA SER A 229 -54.72 1.82 -5.39
C SER A 229 -53.50 2.51 -4.76
N THR A 230 -53.66 3.11 -3.58
CA THR A 230 -52.58 3.74 -2.82
C THR A 230 -51.61 2.72 -2.22
N LEU A 231 -52.05 1.49 -1.94
CA LEU A 231 -51.19 0.40 -1.49
C LEU A 231 -50.25 -0.10 -2.59
N GLU A 232 -50.71 -0.19 -3.84
CA GLU A 232 -49.86 -0.57 -4.97
C GLU A 232 -48.86 0.53 -5.34
N GLN A 233 -49.27 1.80 -5.21
CA GLN A 233 -48.33 2.93 -5.29
C GLN A 233 -47.27 2.85 -4.19
N MET A 234 -47.66 2.52 -2.96
CA MET A 234 -46.73 2.32 -1.83
C MET A 234 -45.71 1.20 -2.11
N LYS A 235 -46.16 0.04 -2.63
CA LYS A 235 -45.25 -1.06 -3.00
C LYS A 235 -44.26 -0.64 -4.09
N SER A 236 -44.72 0.09 -5.10
CA SER A 236 -43.88 0.58 -6.20
C SER A 236 -42.81 1.56 -5.70
N SER A 237 -43.19 2.50 -4.83
CA SER A 237 -42.25 3.43 -4.18
C SER A 237 -41.22 2.70 -3.34
N ILE A 238 -41.62 1.73 -2.51
CA ILE A 238 -40.71 0.92 -1.69
C ILE A 238 -39.74 0.11 -2.55
N LEU A 239 -40.21 -0.50 -3.64
CA LEU A 239 -39.36 -1.27 -4.55
C LEU A 239 -38.32 -0.39 -5.26
N THR A 240 -38.72 0.79 -5.70
CA THR A 240 -37.81 1.77 -6.31
C THR A 240 -36.72 2.16 -5.31
N LEU A 241 -37.09 2.39 -4.05
CA LEU A 241 -36.16 2.74 -2.98
C LEU A 241 -35.17 1.63 -2.67
N LEU A 242 -35.63 0.39 -2.54
CA LEU A 242 -34.74 -0.76 -2.32
C LEU A 242 -33.75 -0.93 -3.47
N LYS A 243 -34.18 -0.66 -4.71
CA LYS A 243 -33.31 -0.69 -5.89
C LYS A 243 -32.25 0.41 -5.83
N THR A 244 -32.65 1.66 -5.56
CA THR A 244 -31.71 2.79 -5.42
C THR A 244 -30.70 2.57 -4.30
N LEU A 245 -31.15 2.06 -3.15
CA LEU A 245 -30.26 1.76 -2.01
C LEU A 245 -29.25 0.65 -2.35
N ARG A 246 -29.72 -0.40 -3.05
CA ARG A 246 -28.83 -1.46 -3.56
C ARG A 246 -27.79 -0.93 -4.54
N GLU A 247 -28.18 -0.06 -5.46
CA GLU A 247 -27.27 0.55 -6.44
C GLU A 247 -26.22 1.43 -5.74
N GLN A 248 -26.60 2.21 -4.73
CA GLN A 248 -25.66 2.99 -3.94
C GLN A 248 -24.70 2.11 -3.13
N LEU A 249 -25.18 1.05 -2.50
CA LEU A 249 -24.31 0.09 -1.79
C LEU A 249 -23.33 -0.62 -2.73
N GLN A 250 -23.77 -0.98 -3.94
CA GLN A 250 -22.90 -1.58 -4.94
C GLN A 250 -21.83 -0.60 -5.43
N LYS A 251 -22.18 0.68 -5.59
CA LYS A 251 -21.23 1.75 -5.93
C LYS A 251 -20.16 1.90 -4.85
N ILE A 252 -20.55 1.84 -3.57
CA ILE A 252 -19.61 1.86 -2.43
C ILE A 252 -18.70 0.61 -2.45
N LEU A 253 -19.26 -0.58 -2.67
CA LEU A 253 -18.49 -1.82 -2.76
C LEU A 253 -17.47 -1.81 -3.90
N ASN A 254 -17.86 -1.31 -5.08
CA ASN A 254 -16.97 -1.20 -6.22
C ASN A 254 -15.87 -0.13 -6.02
N MET A 255 -16.07 0.84 -5.13
CA MET A 255 -15.03 1.80 -4.75
C MET A 255 -14.03 1.24 -3.72
N LEU A 256 -14.33 0.09 -3.11
CA LEU A 256 -13.50 -0.57 -2.10
C LEU A 256 -12.71 -1.78 -2.65
N GLN A 257 -12.92 -2.14 -3.92
CA GLN A 257 -12.22 -3.20 -4.66
C GLN A 257 -11.18 -2.61 -5.60
#